data_AF-A0A4Q6F7U0-F1
#
_entry.id   AF-A0A4Q6F7U0-F1
#
_cell.length_a   1.000
_cell.length_b   1.000
_cell.length_c   1.000
_cell.angle_alpha   90.00
_cell.angle_beta   90.00
_cell.angle_gamma   90.00
#
_symmetry.space_group_name_H-M   'P 1'
#
loop_
_entity.id
_entity.type
_entity.pdbx_description
1 polymer ?
#
loop_
_entity_poly.entity_id
_entity_poly.type
_entity_poly.pdbx_seq_one_letter_code
_entity_poly.pdbx_strand_id
1 'polypeptide(L)'
;MGSFFPLVIKTLETADTFTTSHFIEDAKKWVEISNSKMDTDRVISIFTDVTDLKLTQQAIDRSAERIRAIFENAHAAMFTFEPVMNLNGDVIDFRFIVTNPNFAAYVGQTSEALQGELGSKWFPGYLTNGVFDMYRHT
;
A
#
# COMPACT_ATOMS: atom_id res chain seq x y z
N MET A 1 -25.80 -14.47 -22.75
CA MET A 1 -24.71 -14.07 -23.66
C MET A 1 -23.99 -12.90 -23.03
N GLY A 2 -22.73 -13.11 -22.64
CA GLY A 2 -22.01 -12.29 -21.67
C GLY A 2 -21.49 -10.95 -22.21
N SER A 3 -21.37 -9.99 -21.28
CA SER A 3 -21.02 -8.57 -21.41
C SER A 3 -19.73 -8.20 -22.20
N PHE A 4 -19.00 -9.14 -22.79
CA PHE A 4 -17.72 -8.90 -23.46
C PHE A 4 -17.82 -8.82 -24.99
N PHE A 5 -18.94 -9.23 -25.59
CA PHE A 5 -19.12 -9.21 -27.05
C PHE A 5 -18.97 -7.80 -27.67
N PRO A 6 -19.54 -6.72 -27.07
CA PRO A 6 -19.38 -5.36 -27.61
C PRO A 6 -17.92 -4.86 -27.57
N LEU A 7 -17.15 -5.33 -26.59
CA LEU A 7 -15.74 -5.02 -26.43
C LEU A 7 -14.93 -5.65 -27.58
N VAL A 8 -15.20 -6.91 -27.94
CA VAL A 8 -14.53 -7.56 -29.09
C VAL A 8 -14.78 -6.83 -30.41
N ILE A 9 -16.01 -6.35 -30.64
CA ILE A 9 -16.36 -5.56 -31.84
C ILE A 9 -15.58 -4.24 -31.89
N LYS A 10 -15.44 -3.57 -30.74
CA LYS A 10 -14.67 -2.32 -30.64
C LYS A 10 -13.19 -2.50 -31.01
N THR A 11 -12.54 -3.61 -30.63
CA THR A 11 -11.16 -3.90 -31.04
C THR A 11 -11.01 -4.04 -32.56
N LEU A 12 -11.99 -4.67 -33.24
CA LEU A 12 -11.96 -4.82 -34.70
C LEU A 12 -11.99 -3.47 -35.42
N GLU A 13 -12.80 -2.55 -34.90
CA GLU A 13 -13.03 -1.24 -35.50
C GLU A 13 -11.88 -0.26 -35.24
N THR A 14 -11.30 -0.23 -34.02
CA THR A 14 -10.31 0.80 -33.64
C THR A 14 -8.86 0.34 -33.71
N ALA A 15 -8.60 -0.97 -33.86
CA ALA A 15 -7.27 -1.58 -33.76
C ALA A 15 -6.54 -1.37 -32.42
N ASP A 16 -7.21 -0.79 -31.42
CA ASP A 16 -6.66 -0.63 -30.07
C ASP A 16 -6.75 -1.94 -29.30
N THR A 17 -5.63 -2.38 -28.73
CA THR A 17 -5.62 -3.48 -27.77
C THR A 17 -6.15 -2.96 -26.44
N PHE A 18 -7.13 -3.66 -25.85
CA PHE A 18 -7.57 -3.39 -24.49
C PHE A 18 -7.51 -4.66 -23.65
N THR A 19 -7.24 -4.45 -22.37
CA THR A 19 -7.30 -5.47 -21.33
C THR A 19 -8.33 -5.04 -20.29
N THR A 20 -9.25 -5.94 -19.94
CA THR A 20 -10.29 -5.68 -18.93
C THR A 20 -10.49 -6.92 -18.06
N SER A 21 -10.81 -6.72 -16.79
CA SER A 21 -11.06 -7.81 -15.84
C SER A 21 -12.54 -7.93 -15.56
N HIS A 22 -13.09 -9.14 -15.66
CA HIS A 22 -14.49 -9.45 -15.41
C HIS A 22 -14.61 -10.61 -14.43
N PHE A 23 -15.61 -10.54 -13.54
CA PHE A 23 -16.01 -11.69 -12.73
C PHE A 23 -17.08 -12.48 -13.48
N ILE A 24 -16.84 -13.78 -13.67
CA ILE A 24 -17.77 -14.70 -14.28
C ILE A 24 -18.48 -15.46 -13.15
N GLU A 25 -19.74 -15.12 -12.91
CA GLU A 25 -20.54 -15.65 -11.79
C GLU A 25 -20.64 -17.19 -11.84
N ASP A 26 -20.98 -17.75 -13.01
CA ASP A 26 -21.19 -19.20 -13.19
C ASP A 26 -19.93 -20.02 -12.87
N ALA A 27 -18.76 -19.47 -13.21
CA ALA A 27 -17.47 -20.10 -12.96
C ALA A 27 -16.84 -19.68 -11.62
N LYS A 28 -17.40 -18.66 -10.94
CA LYS A 28 -16.84 -17.96 -9.78
C LYS A 28 -15.37 -17.54 -9.97
N LYS A 29 -15.04 -17.11 -11.18
CA LYS A 29 -13.67 -16.78 -11.58
C LYS A 29 -13.53 -15.35 -12.04
N TRP A 30 -12.43 -14.72 -11.63
CA TRP A 30 -11.98 -13.49 -12.26
C TRP A 30 -11.19 -13.84 -13.50
N VAL A 31 -11.64 -13.34 -14.64
CA VAL A 31 -10.99 -13.54 -15.92
C VAL A 31 -10.57 -12.19 -16.46
N GLU A 32 -9.28 -12.07 -16.75
CA GLU A 32 -8.76 -10.96 -17.55
C GLU A 32 -8.89 -11.32 -19.03
N ILE A 33 -9.47 -10.40 -19.79
CA ILE A 33 -9.71 -10.55 -21.21
C ILE A 33 -8.88 -9.50 -21.93
N SER A 34 -7.91 -9.96 -22.71
CA SER A 34 -7.13 -9.13 -23.62
C SER A 34 -7.55 -9.41 -25.06
N ASN A 35 -7.88 -8.36 -25.81
CA ASN A 35 -8.27 -8.47 -27.20
C ASN A 35 -7.29 -7.70 -28.08
N SER A 36 -6.77 -8.34 -29.12
CA SER A 36 -5.92 -7.72 -30.13
C SER A 36 -6.38 -8.10 -31.53
N LYS A 37 -6.41 -7.12 -32.44
CA LYS A 37 -6.73 -7.35 -33.85
C LYS A 37 -5.63 -8.20 -34.50
N MET A 38 -6.01 -9.28 -35.16
CA MET A 38 -5.09 -10.18 -35.87
C MET A 38 -4.98 -9.79 -37.35
N ASP A 39 -6.12 -9.56 -38.01
CA ASP A 39 -6.22 -9.12 -39.39
C ASP A 39 -7.54 -8.34 -39.60
N THR A 40 -7.92 -8.08 -40.86
CA THR A 40 -9.10 -7.29 -41.23
C THR A 40 -10.38 -7.72 -40.49
N ASP A 41 -10.59 -9.04 -40.32
CA ASP A 41 -11.86 -9.60 -39.84
C ASP A 41 -11.69 -10.51 -38.61
N ARG A 42 -10.49 -10.60 -38.03
CA ARG A 42 -10.19 -11.49 -36.91
C ARG A 42 -9.61 -10.77 -35.69
N VAL A 43 -10.03 -11.23 -34.52
CA VAL A 43 -9.48 -10.84 -33.21
C VAL A 43 -8.94 -12.07 -32.52
N ILE A 44 -7.82 -11.90 -31.84
CA ILE A 44 -7.35 -12.86 -30.84
C ILE A 44 -7.81 -12.35 -29.47
N SER A 45 -8.56 -13.20 -28.78
CA SER A 45 -8.99 -12.98 -27.40
C SER A 45 -8.24 -13.95 -26.49
N ILE A 46 -7.50 -13.42 -25.54
CA ILE A 46 -6.82 -14.19 -24.49
C ILE A 46 -7.65 -14.06 -23.22
N PHE A 47 -7.95 -15.20 -22.61
CA PHE A 47 -8.66 -15.30 -21.34
C PHE A 47 -7.68 -15.85 -20.30
N THR A 48 -7.30 -15.01 -19.34
CA THR A 48 -6.41 -15.40 -18.25
C THR A 48 -7.22 -15.49 -16.97
N ASP A 49 -7.24 -16.66 -16.33
CA ASP A 49 -7.79 -16.79 -14.98
C ASP A 49 -6.86 -16.07 -13.99
N VAL A 50 -7.37 -15.01 -13.38
CA VAL A 50 -6.64 -14.17 -12.40
C VAL A 50 -7.30 -14.25 -11.02
N THR A 51 -8.10 -15.29 -10.77
CA THR A 51 -8.85 -15.47 -9.51
C THR A 51 -7.91 -15.53 -8.32
N ASP A 52 -6.91 -16.40 -8.35
CA ASP A 52 -5.96 -16.57 -7.25
C ASP A 52 -5.16 -15.30 -6.98
N LEU A 53 -4.76 -14.59 -8.05
CA LEU A 53 -4.07 -13.30 -7.94
C LEU A 53 -4.95 -12.26 -7.24
N LYS A 54 -6.21 -12.10 -7.68
CA LYS A 54 -7.13 -11.14 -7.07
C LYS A 54 -7.49 -11.49 -5.63
N LEU A 55 -7.73 -12.76 -5.32
CA LEU A 55 -8.03 -13.20 -3.96
C LEU A 55 -6.84 -12.97 -3.03
N THR A 56 -5.62 -13.25 -3.50
CA THR A 56 -4.39 -12.98 -2.74
C THR A 56 -4.22 -11.48 -2.50
N GLN A 57 -4.40 -10.65 -3.53
CA GLN A 57 -4.32 -9.20 -3.38
C GLN A 57 -5.36 -8.67 -2.39
N GLN A 58 -6.62 -9.12 -2.49
CA GLN A 58 -7.68 -8.74 -1.56
C GLN A 58 -7.41 -9.19 -0.12
N ALA A 59 -6.77 -10.35 0.05
CA ALA A 59 -6.37 -10.83 1.38
C ALA A 59 -5.26 -9.96 1.98
N ILE A 60 -4.27 -9.56 1.16
CA ILE A 60 -3.21 -8.62 1.56
C ILE A 60 -3.81 -7.27 1.95
N ASP A 61 -4.68 -6.70 1.10
CA ASP A 61 -5.30 -5.40 1.33
C ASP A 61 -6.13 -5.41 2.63
N ARG A 62 -6.94 -6.46 2.83
CA ARG A 62 -7.73 -6.64 4.05
C ARG A 62 -6.86 -6.79 5.29
N SER A 63 -5.74 -7.49 5.17
CA SER A 63 -4.78 -7.61 6.28
C SER A 63 -4.14 -6.27 6.61
N ALA A 64 -3.75 -5.49 5.59
CA ALA A 64 -3.17 -4.16 5.77
C ALA A 64 -4.18 -3.19 6.42
N GLU A 65 -5.44 -3.20 5.98
CA GLU A 65 -6.53 -2.42 6.60
C GLU A 65 -6.74 -2.82 8.06
N ARG A 66 -6.73 -4.12 8.36
CA ARG A 66 -6.89 -4.62 9.73
C ARG A 66 -5.72 -4.18 10.62
N ILE A 67 -4.48 -4.28 10.13
CA ILE A 67 -3.29 -3.83 10.87
C ILE A 67 -3.35 -2.32 11.10
N ARG A 68 -3.70 -1.54 10.08
CA ARG A 68 -3.90 -0.09 10.20
C ARG A 68 -4.96 0.24 11.24
N ALA A 69 -6.12 -0.42 11.19
CA ALA A 69 -7.19 -0.21 12.15
C ALA A 69 -6.75 -0.53 13.59
N ILE A 70 -6.00 -1.62 13.80
CA ILE A 70 -5.43 -1.96 15.10
C ILE A 70 -4.46 -0.87 15.57
N PHE A 71 -3.54 -0.44 14.71
CA PHE A 71 -2.55 0.59 15.05
C PHE A 71 -3.22 1.93 15.43
N GLU A 72 -4.16 2.39 14.62
CA GLU A 72 -4.90 3.65 14.82
C GLU A 72 -5.77 3.64 16.10
N ASN A 73 -6.38 2.50 16.43
CA ASN A 73 -7.31 2.40 17.56
C ASN A 73 -6.67 1.79 18.82
N ALA A 74 -5.40 1.39 18.78
CA ALA A 74 -4.70 0.82 19.93
C ALA A 74 -4.57 1.87 21.03
N HIS A 75 -5.05 1.57 22.24
CA HIS A 75 -4.91 2.44 23.41
C HIS A 75 -3.45 2.72 23.82
N ALA A 76 -2.51 1.86 23.40
CA ALA A 76 -1.09 2.09 23.60
C ALA A 76 -0.61 3.25 22.71
N ALA A 77 0.27 4.10 23.24
CA ALA A 77 0.99 5.07 22.44
C ALA A 77 2.02 4.34 21.57
N MET A 78 1.86 4.39 20.25
CA MET A 78 2.69 3.66 19.29
C MET A 78 3.30 4.61 18.27
N PHE A 79 4.55 4.35 17.92
CA PHE A 79 5.26 5.05 16.85
C PHE A 79 6.37 4.17 16.27
N THR A 80 6.87 4.56 15.11
CA THR A 80 8.10 4.03 14.53
C THR A 80 9.07 5.15 14.18
N PHE A 81 10.36 4.89 14.34
CA PHE A 81 11.45 5.83 14.06
C PHE A 81 12.34 5.30 12.94
N GLU A 82 12.97 6.22 12.22
CA GLU A 82 14.11 5.94 11.36
C GLU A 82 15.33 6.80 11.76
N PRO A 83 16.55 6.25 11.65
CA PRO A 83 17.77 6.97 11.99
C PRO A 83 18.00 8.12 11.02
N VAL A 84 18.42 9.26 11.56
CA VAL A 84 18.93 10.41 10.80
C VAL A 84 20.43 10.45 10.94
N MET A 85 21.14 10.36 9.82
CA MET A 85 22.60 10.28 9.78
C MET A 85 23.23 11.61 9.39
N ASN A 86 24.43 11.89 9.93
CA ASN A 86 25.29 12.96 9.45
C ASN A 86 26.09 12.53 8.21
N LEU A 87 26.92 13.43 7.67
CA LEU A 87 27.79 13.15 6.52
C LEU A 87 28.87 12.08 6.79
N ASN A 88 29.19 11.85 8.06
CA ASN A 88 30.18 10.85 8.47
C ASN A 88 29.55 9.46 8.66
N GLY A 89 28.23 9.33 8.51
CA GLY A 89 27.48 8.08 8.71
C GLY A 89 27.06 7.82 10.16
N ASP A 90 27.25 8.77 11.08
CA ASP A 90 26.79 8.61 12.46
C ASP A 90 25.31 8.95 12.57
N VAL A 91 24.56 8.13 13.30
CA VAL A 91 23.19 8.46 13.72
C VAL A 91 23.25 9.63 14.70
N ILE A 92 22.64 10.75 14.33
CA ILE A 92 22.59 11.98 15.14
C ILE A 92 21.23 12.22 15.77
N ASP A 93 20.18 11.58 15.24
CA ASP A 93 18.81 11.69 15.73
C ASP A 93 17.96 10.56 15.15
N PHE A 94 16.70 10.52 15.52
CA PHE A 94 15.69 9.67 14.90
C PHE A 94 14.49 10.51 14.50
N ARG A 95 13.82 10.10 13.42
CA ARG A 95 12.65 10.80 12.87
C ARG A 95 11.41 9.93 12.99
N PHE A 96 10.29 10.50 13.42
CA PHE A 96 9.00 9.84 13.42
C PHE A 96 8.58 9.47 11.98
N ILE A 97 8.28 8.20 11.72
CA ILE A 97 7.80 7.73 10.42
C ILE A 97 6.29 7.52 10.43
N VAL A 98 5.80 6.81 11.44
CA VAL A 98 4.38 6.64 11.71
C VAL A 98 4.14 6.85 13.19
N THR A 99 3.05 7.53 13.52
CA THR A 99 2.56 7.66 14.90
C THR A 99 1.08 7.33 14.90
N ASN A 100 0.59 6.72 15.98
CA ASN A 100 -0.84 6.54 16.15
C ASN A 100 -1.46 7.75 16.91
N PRO A 101 -2.78 7.92 16.85
CA PRO A 101 -3.47 9.04 17.52
C PRO A 101 -3.22 9.11 19.03
N ASN A 102 -3.05 7.96 19.71
CA ASN A 102 -2.77 7.95 21.15
C ASN A 102 -1.37 8.46 21.48
N PHE A 103 -0.36 8.14 20.68
CA PHE A 103 0.96 8.76 20.83
C PHE A 103 0.90 10.25 20.53
N ALA A 104 0.24 10.64 19.45
CA ALA A 104 0.10 12.04 19.08
C ALA A 104 -0.57 12.86 20.20
N ALA A 105 -1.67 12.34 20.77
CA ALA A 105 -2.36 12.94 21.90
C ALA A 105 -1.48 13.02 23.16
N TYR A 106 -0.64 12.00 23.42
CA TYR A 106 0.33 12.03 24.52
C TYR A 106 1.36 13.16 24.38
N VAL A 107 1.81 13.45 23.15
CA VAL A 107 2.68 14.61 22.85
C VAL A 107 1.91 15.94 22.80
N GLY A 108 0.58 15.89 22.72
CA GLY A 108 -0.28 17.06 22.56
C GLY A 108 -0.32 17.60 21.13
N GLN A 109 -0.20 16.74 20.13
CA GLN A 109 -0.17 17.06 18.70
C GLN A 109 -1.07 16.12 17.88
N THR A 110 -1.14 16.32 16.57
CA THR A 110 -1.74 15.36 15.63
C THR A 110 -0.68 14.45 15.01
N SER A 111 -1.08 13.28 14.51
CA SER A 111 -0.16 12.33 13.88
C SER A 111 0.57 12.95 12.69
N GLU A 112 -0.12 13.80 11.91
CA GLU A 112 0.42 14.50 10.75
C GLU A 112 1.48 15.54 11.14
N ALA A 113 1.29 16.23 12.27
CA ALA A 113 2.23 17.23 12.75
C ALA A 113 3.53 16.60 13.29
N LEU A 114 3.46 15.36 13.78
CA LEU A 114 4.61 14.60 14.24
C LEU A 114 5.32 13.86 13.11
N GLN A 115 4.61 13.50 12.05
CA GLN A 115 5.17 12.74 10.95
C GLN A 115 6.34 13.49 10.30
N GLY A 116 7.49 12.82 10.23
CA GLY A 116 8.70 13.40 9.68
C GLY A 116 9.43 14.37 10.63
N GLU A 117 8.98 14.58 11.87
CA GLU A 117 9.73 15.41 12.82
C GLU A 117 10.83 14.64 13.55
N LEU A 118 11.83 15.36 14.06
CA LEU A 118 12.90 14.77 14.87
C LEU A 118 12.43 14.44 16.28
N GLY A 119 12.84 13.28 16.79
CA GLY A 119 12.57 12.86 18.17
C GLY A 119 13.10 13.87 19.19
N SER A 120 14.30 14.43 18.93
CA SER A 120 14.94 15.42 19.82
C SER A 120 14.16 16.72 19.95
N LYS A 121 13.38 17.11 18.93
CA LYS A 121 12.55 18.32 18.96
C LYS A 121 11.45 18.23 20.01
N TRP A 122 10.86 17.04 20.16
CA TRP A 122 9.74 16.80 21.07
C TRP A 122 10.19 16.25 22.42
N PHE A 123 11.27 15.47 22.44
CA PHE A 123 11.80 14.85 23.64
C PHE A 123 13.31 15.10 23.80
N PRO A 124 13.80 16.33 24.02
CA PRO A 124 15.24 16.61 24.06
C PRO A 124 16.04 15.73 25.01
N GLY A 125 15.45 15.33 26.13
CA GLY A 125 16.08 14.48 27.14
C GLY A 125 16.40 13.05 26.67
N TYR A 126 15.81 12.56 25.57
CA TYR A 126 16.07 11.20 25.07
C TYR A 126 17.50 11.03 24.55
N LEU A 127 18.13 12.13 24.11
CA LEU A 127 19.52 12.16 23.65
C LEU A 127 20.53 11.92 24.78
N THR A 128 20.15 12.19 26.04
CA THR A 128 21.09 12.21 27.18
C THR A 128 20.75 11.20 28.27
N ASN A 129 19.55 10.63 28.25
CA ASN A 129 19.08 9.68 29.28
C ASN A 129 19.40 8.21 28.97
N GLY A 130 20.20 7.94 27.94
CA GLY A 130 20.61 6.60 27.50
C GLY A 130 19.61 5.90 26.55
N VAL A 131 18.41 6.45 26.35
CA VAL A 131 17.42 5.88 25.42
C VAL A 131 17.90 5.99 23.97
N PHE A 132 18.55 7.11 23.60
CA PHE A 132 19.12 7.27 22.27
C PHE A 132 20.14 6.20 21.90
N ASP A 133 21.08 5.89 22.81
CA ASP A 133 22.09 4.85 22.57
C ASP A 133 21.43 3.46 22.48
N MET A 134 20.41 3.18 23.28
CA MET A 134 19.62 1.95 23.16
C MET A 134 19.02 1.78 21.76
N TYR A 135 18.44 2.85 21.20
CA TYR A 135 17.88 2.80 19.83
C TYR A 135 18.95 2.68 18.74
N ARG A 136 20.16 3.21 18.94
CA ARG A 136 21.26 3.04 17.98
C ARG A 136 21.75 1.60 17.84
N HIS A 137 21.46 0.75 18.82
CA HIS A 137 21.91 -0.65 18.87
C HIS A 137 20.83 -1.67 18.46
N THR A 138 19.62 -1.22 18.09
CA THR A 138 18.51 -2.07 17.65
C THR A 138 18.40 -2.07 16.13
#